data_AF-A0A939B688-F1
#
_entry.id   AF-A0A939B688-F1
#
_cell.length_a   1.000
_cell.length_b   1.000
_cell.length_c   1.000
_cell.angle_alpha   90.00
_cell.angle_beta   90.00
_cell.angle_gamma   90.00
#
_symmetry.space_group_name_H-M   'P 1'
#
loop_
_entity.id
_entity.type
_entity.pdbx_description
1 polymer ?
#
loop_
_entity_poly.entity_id
_entity_poly.type
_entity_poly.pdbx_seq_one_letter_code
_entity_poly.pdbx_strand_id
1 'polypeptide(L)'
;MNIGSTSYLPEPLPLLSGSALKIIAMVSMVIDHYAYYLMDGNTMAYEVMRCFGRIAFPVFAFLVAEGFAHTRNRMRYFLSLMLFAVVSEVPWYLLNGADGTHNVMFTLALGV
;
A
#
# COMPACT_ATOMS: atom_id res chain seq x y z
N MET A 1 24.45 -20.27 45.12
CA MET A 1 24.48 -20.27 43.64
C MET A 1 23.04 -20.02 43.17
N ASN A 2 22.67 -18.78 42.88
CA ASN A 2 21.33 -18.45 42.42
C ASN A 2 21.46 -17.82 41.03
N ILE A 3 21.34 -18.66 40.01
CA ILE A 3 21.37 -18.30 38.59
C ILE A 3 19.96 -17.91 38.17
N GLY A 4 19.55 -16.70 38.53
CA GLY A 4 18.36 -16.05 37.99
C GLY A 4 18.71 -15.30 36.71
N SER A 5 18.71 -16.00 35.58
CA SER A 5 18.84 -15.40 34.25
C SER A 5 17.57 -14.64 33.89
N THR A 6 17.50 -13.36 34.28
CA THR A 6 16.54 -12.41 33.71
C THR A 6 16.94 -12.17 32.25
N SER A 7 16.34 -12.96 31.36
CA SER A 7 16.39 -12.75 29.93
C SER A 7 15.73 -11.40 29.62
N TYR A 8 16.55 -10.43 29.24
CA TYR A 8 16.12 -9.21 28.60
C TYR A 8 15.49 -9.59 27.26
N LEU A 9 14.19 -9.93 27.25
CA LEU A 9 13.44 -9.96 26.01
C LEU A 9 13.47 -8.54 25.45
N PRO A 10 13.94 -8.34 24.20
CA PRO A 10 13.92 -7.01 23.61
C PRO A 10 12.47 -6.53 23.60
N GLU A 11 12.26 -5.33 24.15
CA GLU A 11 11.01 -4.58 24.03
C GLU A 11 10.49 -4.73 22.59
N PRO A 12 9.25 -5.17 22.36
CA PRO A 12 8.71 -5.18 21.01
C PRO A 12 8.77 -3.75 20.50
N LEU A 13 9.60 -3.52 19.48
CA LEU A 13 9.71 -2.25 18.78
C LEU A 13 8.29 -1.69 18.57
N PRO A 14 8.05 -0.39 18.79
CA PRO A 14 6.72 0.20 18.63
C PRO A 14 6.25 -0.07 17.20
N LEU A 15 5.43 -1.11 17.06
CA LEU A 15 4.89 -1.60 15.81
C LEU A 15 4.01 -0.45 15.30
N LEU A 16 4.49 0.28 14.28
CA LEU A 16 3.85 1.49 13.76
C LEU A 16 2.32 1.32 13.70
N SER A 17 1.58 2.27 14.29
CA SER A 17 0.12 2.25 14.24
C SER A 17 -0.38 2.13 12.80
N GLY A 18 -1.42 1.34 12.55
CA GLY A 18 -1.97 1.14 11.21
C GLY A 18 -2.30 2.44 10.47
N SER A 19 -2.64 3.50 11.19
CA SER A 19 -2.84 4.85 10.62
C SER A 19 -1.54 5.49 10.13
N ALA A 20 -0.44 5.34 10.87
CA ALA A 20 0.87 5.82 10.43
C ALA A 20 1.32 5.07 9.18
N LEU A 21 1.11 3.75 9.14
CA LEU A 21 1.46 2.91 8.01
C LEU A 21 0.64 3.28 6.74
N LYS A 22 -0.64 3.61 6.89
CA LYS A 22 -1.48 4.17 5.82
C LYS A 22 -0.90 5.46 5.26
N ILE A 23 -0.48 6.40 6.12
CA ILE A 23 0.10 7.67 5.70
C ILE A 23 1.40 7.44 4.93
N ILE A 24 2.28 6.56 5.43
CA ILE A 24 3.54 6.22 4.74
C ILE A 24 3.25 5.64 3.35
N ALA A 25 2.27 4.74 3.23
CA ALA A 25 1.88 4.16 1.93
C ALA A 25 1.33 5.23 0.98
N MET A 26 0.46 6.12 1.46
CA MET A 26 -0.08 7.22 0.66
C MET A 26 1.00 8.16 0.17
N VAL A 27 1.93 8.59 1.05
CA VAL A 27 3.03 9.49 0.67
C VAL A 27 3.97 8.80 -0.33
N SER A 28 4.34 7.55 -0.09
CA SER A 28 5.15 6.75 -1.02
C SER A 28 4.48 6.63 -2.39
N MET A 29 3.17 6.33 -2.44
CA MET A 29 2.42 6.22 -3.70
C MET A 29 2.35 7.55 -4.46
N VAL A 30 2.14 8.67 -3.76
CA VAL A 30 2.10 10.00 -4.37
C VAL A 30 3.46 10.36 -4.95
N ILE A 31 4.56 10.08 -4.26
CA ILE A 31 5.93 10.28 -4.78
C ILE A 31 6.15 9.44 -6.05
N ASP A 32 5.69 8.18 -6.07
CA ASP A 32 5.79 7.30 -7.25
C ASP A 32 5.09 7.89 -8.48
N HIS A 33 3.87 8.39 -8.30
CA HIS A 33 3.06 8.94 -9.38
C HIS A 33 3.58 10.31 -9.81
N TYR A 34 4.01 11.15 -8.87
CA TYR A 34 4.67 12.42 -9.16
C TYR A 34 5.89 12.21 -10.06
N ALA A 35 6.77 11.27 -9.71
CA ALA A 35 7.93 10.94 -10.53
C ALA A 35 7.52 10.41 -11.91
N TYR A 36 6.51 9.53 -11.98
CA TYR A 36 6.04 8.94 -13.23
C TYR A 36 5.46 9.97 -14.22
N TYR A 37 4.66 10.93 -13.74
CA TYR A 37 3.96 11.86 -14.63
C TYR A 37 4.70 13.19 -14.87
N LEU A 38 5.57 13.63 -13.95
CA LEU A 38 6.13 14.99 -13.96
C LEU A 38 7.65 15.07 -14.12
N MET A 39 8.38 13.95 -14.03
CA MET A 39 9.84 13.94 -14.12
C MET A 39 10.34 13.27 -15.39
N ASP A 40 11.53 13.70 -15.84
CA ASP A 40 12.24 13.03 -16.93
C ASP A 40 12.82 11.69 -16.47
N GLY A 41 12.48 10.64 -17.21
CA GLY A 41 12.86 9.25 -16.91
C GLY A 41 14.35 8.94 -16.95
N ASN A 42 15.19 9.83 -17.49
CA ASN A 42 16.64 9.65 -17.58
C ASN A 42 17.41 10.23 -16.39
N THR A 43 16.72 10.72 -15.36
CA THR A 43 17.36 11.31 -14.18
C THR A 43 17.54 10.29 -13.06
N MET A 44 18.67 10.35 -12.36
CA MET A 44 18.89 9.52 -11.15
C MET A 44 17.82 9.77 -10.07
N ALA A 45 17.30 11.01 -9.99
CA ALA A 45 16.23 11.35 -9.08
C ALA A 45 14.92 10.59 -9.40
N TYR A 46 14.59 10.40 -10.69
CA TYR A 46 13.43 9.62 -11.10
C TYR A 46 13.54 8.17 -10.59
N GLU A 47 14.67 7.50 -10.84
CA GLU A 47 14.86 6.11 -10.40
C GLU A 47 14.76 5.95 -8.88
N VAL A 48 15.36 6.87 -8.13
CA VAL A 48 15.29 6.86 -6.66
C VAL A 48 13.85 7.04 -6.18
N MET A 49 13.11 8.03 -6.70
CA MET A 49 11.71 8.26 -6.31
C MET A 49 10.81 7.08 -6.66
N ARG A 50 11.01 6.45 -7.83
CA ARG A 50 10.30 5.23 -8.24
C ARG A 50 10.59 4.06 -7.31
N CYS A 51 11.84 3.89 -6.91
CA CYS A 51 12.25 2.84 -5.97
C CYS A 51 11.56 3.01 -4.60
N PHE A 52 11.63 4.22 -4.02
CA PHE A 52 10.93 4.54 -2.77
C PHE A 52 9.41 4.40 -2.90
N GLY A 53 8.86 4.77 -4.05
CA GLY A 53 7.45 4.64 -4.39
C GLY A 53 6.93 3.20 -4.38
N ARG A 54 7.79 2.22 -4.67
CA ARG A 54 7.38 0.79 -4.71
C ARG A 54 6.99 0.21 -3.37
N ILE A 55 7.38 0.86 -2.26
CA ILE A 55 7.02 0.43 -0.90
C ILE A 55 5.51 0.59 -0.65
N ALA A 56 4.82 1.50 -1.36
CA ALA A 56 3.39 1.71 -1.17
C ALA A 56 2.55 0.44 -1.37
N PHE A 57 2.83 -0.32 -2.44
CA PHE A 57 2.04 -1.50 -2.77
C PHE A 57 2.06 -2.60 -1.68
N PRO A 58 3.23 -3.11 -1.22
CA PRO A 58 3.25 -4.14 -0.18
C PRO A 58 2.63 -3.64 1.14
N VAL A 59 2.75 -2.35 1.43
CA VAL A 59 2.13 -1.77 2.63
C VAL A 59 0.60 -1.72 2.50
N PHE A 60 0.05 -1.29 1.36
CA PHE A 60 -1.40 -1.34 1.13
C PHE A 60 -1.92 -2.78 1.13
N ALA A 61 -1.21 -3.72 0.51
CA ALA A 61 -1.58 -5.13 0.52
C ALA A 61 -1.66 -5.69 1.95
N PHE A 62 -0.67 -5.38 2.79
CA PHE A 62 -0.69 -5.76 4.21
C PHE A 62 -1.88 -5.16 4.96
N LEU A 63 -2.14 -3.85 4.79
CA LEU A 63 -3.26 -3.17 5.45
C LEU A 63 -4.62 -3.72 5.00
N VAL A 64 -4.75 -4.08 3.73
CA VAL A 64 -5.97 -4.67 3.17
C VAL A 64 -6.17 -6.08 3.73
N ALA A 65 -5.12 -6.89 3.79
CA ALA A 65 -5.16 -8.24 4.36
C ALA A 65 -5.52 -8.22 5.86
N GLU A 66 -4.86 -7.35 6.64
CA GLU A 66 -5.18 -7.14 8.06
C GLU A 66 -6.62 -6.65 8.25
N GLY A 67 -7.08 -5.69 7.45
CA GLY A 67 -8.44 -5.18 7.48
C GLY A 67 -9.48 -6.26 7.15
N PHE A 68 -9.19 -7.14 6.18
CA PHE A 68 -10.05 -8.25 5.82
C PHE A 68 -10.10 -9.32 6.92
N ALA A 69 -8.96 -9.67 7.52
CA ALA A 69 -8.86 -10.64 8.59
C ALA A 69 -9.67 -10.23 9.83
N HIS A 70 -9.67 -8.92 10.16
CA HIS A 70 -10.38 -8.38 11.33
C HIS A 70 -11.83 -7.99 11.05
N THR A 71 -12.30 -8.02 9.81
CA THR A 71 -13.68 -7.66 9.46
C THR A 71 -14.63 -8.86 9.59
N ARG A 72 -15.73 -8.67 10.33
CA ARG A 72 -16.77 -9.70 10.51
C ARG A 72 -17.51 -10.06 9.22
N ASN A 73 -17.78 -9.08 8.34
CA ASN A 73 -18.47 -9.30 7.06
C ASN A 73 -17.50 -9.11 5.88
N ARG A 74 -16.82 -10.21 5.52
CA ARG A 74 -15.84 -10.27 4.44
C ARG A 74 -16.41 -9.92 3.07
N MET A 75 -17.62 -10.36 2.76
CA MET A 75 -18.28 -10.04 1.48
C MET A 75 -18.54 -8.55 1.32
N ARG A 76 -19.01 -7.88 2.38
CA ARG A 76 -19.22 -6.43 2.34
C ARG A 76 -17.89 -5.69 2.18
N TYR A 77 -16.81 -6.17 2.78
CA TYR A 77 -15.48 -5.60 2.63
C TYR A 77 -14.96 -5.74 1.19
N PHE A 78 -15.01 -6.95 0.64
CA PHE A 78 -14.67 -7.22 -0.76
C PHE A 78 -15.48 -6.35 -1.73
N LEU A 79 -16.80 -6.28 -1.56
CA LEU A 79 -17.66 -5.44 -2.40
C LEU A 79 -17.34 -3.96 -2.26
N SER A 80 -16.91 -3.51 -1.07
CA SER A 80 -16.46 -2.13 -0.88
C SER A 80 -15.18 -1.87 -1.66
N LEU A 81 -14.20 -2.78 -1.62
CA LEU A 81 -12.97 -2.67 -2.43
C LEU A 81 -13.27 -2.68 -3.93
N MET A 82 -14.14 -3.59 -4.39
CA MET A 82 -14.58 -3.64 -5.79
C MET A 82 -15.31 -2.36 -6.22
N LEU A 83 -16.17 -1.80 -5.37
CA LEU A 83 -16.82 -0.53 -5.63
C LEU A 83 -15.78 0.59 -5.79
N PHE A 84 -14.81 0.67 -4.88
CA PHE A 84 -13.72 1.64 -5.01
C PHE A 84 -12.92 1.41 -6.29
N ALA A 85 -12.63 0.17 -6.67
CA ALA A 85 -11.91 -0.15 -7.90
C ALA A 85 -12.65 0.35 -9.14
N VAL A 86 -13.97 0.14 -9.22
CA VAL A 86 -14.78 0.63 -10.35
C VAL A 86 -14.83 2.15 -10.36
N VAL A 87 -15.00 2.81 -9.21
CA VAL A 87 -15.03 4.27 -9.15
C VAL A 87 -13.68 4.89 -9.52
N SER A 88 -12.57 4.31 -9.04
CA SER A 88 -11.22 4.79 -9.35
C SER A 88 -10.74 4.44 -10.75
N GLU A 89 -11.45 3.57 -11.47
CA GLU A 89 -11.13 3.26 -12.87
C GLU A 89 -11.35 4.47 -13.77
N VAL A 90 -12.37 5.30 -13.49
CA VAL A 90 -12.66 6.51 -14.27
C VAL A 90 -11.46 7.47 -14.33
N PRO A 91 -10.90 7.95 -13.20
CA PRO A 91 -9.72 8.81 -13.25
C PRO A 91 -8.47 8.08 -13.79
N TRP A 92 -8.34 6.77 -13.54
CA TRP A 92 -7.22 5.99 -14.07
C TRP A 92 -7.24 5.97 -15.61
N TYR A 93 -8.41 5.71 -16.21
CA TYR A 93 -8.61 5.70 -17.66
C TYR A 93 -8.39 7.07 -18.29
N LEU A 94 -8.78 8.16 -17.60
CA LEU A 94 -8.53 9.53 -18.09
C LEU A 94 -7.03 9.90 -18.11
N LEU A 95 -6.22 9.34 -17.20
CA LEU A 95 -4.80 9.64 -17.09
C LEU A 95 -3.91 8.73 -17.95
N ASN A 96 -4.25 7.44 -18.05
CA ASN A 96 -3.43 6.42 -18.74
C ASN A 96 -4.01 5.99 -20.09
N GLY A 97 -5.26 6.34 -20.39
CA GLY A 97 -5.95 5.95 -21.62
C GLY A 97 -6.31 4.47 -21.66
N ALA A 98 -6.52 3.96 -22.87
CA ALA A 98 -6.86 2.56 -23.12
C ALA A 98 -5.60 1.70 -23.36
N ASP A 99 -4.66 1.72 -22.41
CA ASP A 99 -3.45 0.89 -22.49
C ASP A 99 -3.71 -0.60 -22.17
N GLY A 100 -4.94 -0.93 -21.79
CA GLY A 100 -5.39 -2.29 -21.46
C GLY A 100 -5.04 -2.74 -20.04
N THR A 101 -4.45 -1.86 -19.22
CA THR A 101 -4.23 -2.09 -17.80
C THR A 101 -5.39 -1.53 -16.97
N HIS A 102 -5.40 -1.83 -15.68
CA HIS A 102 -6.48 -1.43 -14.76
C HIS A 102 -5.85 -0.86 -13.48
N ASN A 103 -6.63 -0.07 -12.75
CA ASN A 103 -6.15 0.48 -11.49
C ASN A 103 -5.80 -0.61 -10.45
N VAL A 104 -4.88 -0.28 -9.54
CA VAL A 104 -4.34 -1.20 -8.53
C VAL A 104 -5.39 -1.75 -7.55
N MET A 105 -6.53 -1.09 -7.40
CA MET A 105 -7.58 -1.54 -6.47
C MET A 105 -8.23 -2.84 -6.93
N PHE A 106 -8.27 -3.13 -8.24
CA PHE A 106 -8.73 -4.43 -8.72
C PHE A 106 -7.81 -5.55 -8.22
N THR A 107 -6.50 -5.36 -8.30
CA THR A 107 -5.52 -6.32 -7.77
C THR A 107 -5.67 -6.52 -6.27
N LEU A 108 -5.85 -5.43 -5.51
CA LEU A 108 -6.07 -5.52 -4.06
C LEU A 108 -7.39 -6.20 -3.71
N ALA A 109 -8.46 -5.96 -4.48
CA ALA A 109 -9.74 -6.60 -4.27
C ALA A 109 -9.70 -8.11 -4.56
N LEU A 110 -9.02 -8.53 -5.64
CA LEU A 110 -8.85 -9.94 -5.98
C LEU A 110 -7.93 -10.70 -5.01
N GLY A 111 -7.12 -9.98 -4.24
CA GLY A 111 -6.19 -10.56 -3.27
C GLY A 111 -6.82 -10.93 -1.91
N VAL A 112 -8.10 -10.63 -1.67
CA VAL A 112 -8.85 -10.94 -0.43
C VAL A 112 -10.04 -11.83 -0.68
#